data_AF-A0A3P6SXC5-F1
#
_entry.id   AF-A0A3P6SXC5-F1
#
_cell.length_a   1.000
_cell.length_b   1.000
_cell.length_c   1.000
_cell.angle_alpha   90.00
_cell.angle_beta   90.00
_cell.angle_gamma   90.00
#
_symmetry.space_group_name_H-M   'P 1'
#
loop_
_entity.id
_entity.type
_entity.pdbx_description
1 polymer ?
#
loop_
_entity_poly.entity_id
_entity_poly.type
_entity_poly.pdbx_seq_one_letter_code
_entity_poly.pdbx_strand_id
1 'polypeptide(L)'
;MSTVVKPGECPRLMGGLCVMQCTSDAQCSGALKCCSNGCGYECTIATYSLPLLNNLPILPITSTRSRAKLGSKTPEGYGEDGGPDNPVGLGGPRG
;
A
#
# COMPACT_ATOMS: atom_id res chain seq x y z
N MET A 1 3.72 -29.54 20.01
CA MET A 1 3.87 -28.23 19.32
C MET A 1 2.49 -27.76 18.92
N SER A 2 2.01 -26.66 19.48
CA SER A 2 0.68 -26.13 19.16
C SER A 2 0.72 -25.50 17.77
N THR A 3 0.17 -26.20 16.77
CA THR A 3 0.00 -25.64 15.42
C THR A 3 -1.21 -24.73 15.42
N VAL A 4 -1.05 -23.52 15.97
CA VAL A 4 -2.05 -22.46 15.78
C VAL A 4 -2.04 -22.14 14.29
N VAL A 5 -3.20 -22.30 13.65
CA VAL A 5 -3.42 -21.93 12.24
C VAL A 5 -4.46 -20.83 12.25
N LYS A 6 -4.09 -19.65 11.74
CA LYS A 6 -5.00 -18.51 11.63
C LYS A 6 -5.76 -18.53 10.30
N PRO A 7 -7.00 -18.03 10.27
CA PRO A 7 -7.82 -18.01 9.06
C PRO A 7 -7.25 -17.07 7.99
N GLY A 8 -7.64 -17.32 6.74
CA GLY A 8 -7.13 -16.60 5.57
C GLY A 8 -5.86 -17.24 4.98
N GLU A 9 -5.44 -16.74 3.83
CA GLU A 9 -4.34 -17.29 3.03
C GLU A 9 -3.16 -16.33 3.00
N CYS A 10 -1.93 -16.86 2.91
CA CYS A 10 -0.76 -16.02 2.72
C CYS A 10 -0.86 -15.23 1.40
N PRO A 11 -0.66 -13.90 1.41
CA PRO A 11 -0.52 -13.16 0.17
C PRO A 11 0.67 -13.69 -0.63
N ARG A 12 0.67 -13.44 -1.93
CA ARG A 12 1.87 -13.64 -2.75
C ARG A 12 2.89 -12.55 -2.41
N LEU A 13 3.82 -12.85 -1.50
CA LEU A 13 4.99 -12.02 -1.27
C LEU A 13 6.11 -12.42 -2.23
N MET A 14 6.73 -11.43 -2.86
CA MET A 14 7.96 -11.59 -3.64
C MET A 14 8.94 -10.50 -3.19
N GLY A 15 10.11 -10.89 -2.68
CA GLY A 15 11.22 -9.98 -2.41
C GLY A 15 11.16 -9.25 -1.07
N GLY A 16 11.22 -10.00 0.04
CA GLY A 16 11.42 -9.45 1.39
C GLY A 16 12.83 -9.66 1.94
N LEU A 17 13.05 -9.22 3.19
CA LEU A 17 14.29 -9.50 3.91
C LEU A 17 14.45 -11.02 4.13
N CYS A 18 15.68 -11.51 3.99
CA CYS A 18 16.01 -12.91 4.19
C CYS A 18 16.19 -13.24 5.68
N VAL A 19 15.10 -13.12 6.43
CA VAL A 19 15.09 -13.28 7.89
C VAL A 19 13.91 -14.14 8.31
N MET A 20 14.12 -14.98 9.32
CA MET A 20 13.09 -15.82 9.94
C MET A 20 12.41 -15.07 11.09
N GLN A 21 11.57 -14.08 10.79
CA GLN A 21 10.88 -13.29 11.82
C GLN A 21 9.87 -14.13 12.62
N CYS A 22 9.31 -15.16 11.99
CA CYS A 22 8.35 -16.08 12.59
C CYS A 22 8.53 -17.49 12.02
N THR A 23 7.98 -18.48 12.71
CA THR A 23 7.92 -19.89 12.28
C THR A 23 6.51 -20.47 12.33
N SER A 24 5.57 -19.78 12.98
CA SER A 24 4.17 -20.19 13.07
C SER A 24 3.25 -18.97 13.26
N ASP A 25 1.99 -19.12 12.89
CA ASP A 25 0.96 -18.10 13.08
C ASP A 25 0.82 -17.70 14.56
N ALA A 26 1.12 -18.59 15.51
CA ALA A 26 1.08 -18.32 16.95
C ALA A 26 1.99 -17.15 17.37
N GLN A 27 3.09 -16.91 16.66
CA GLN A 27 4.06 -15.87 16.99
C GLN A 27 3.63 -14.49 16.45
N CYS A 28 2.69 -14.45 15.52
CA CYS A 28 2.20 -13.21 14.95
C CYS A 28 1.00 -12.69 15.76
N SER A 29 0.92 -11.39 15.99
CA SER A 29 -0.17 -10.77 16.75
C SER A 29 -1.49 -10.79 15.98
N GLY A 30 -2.62 -10.89 16.69
CA GLY A 30 -3.96 -10.78 16.10
C GLY A 30 -4.17 -11.72 14.90
N ALA A 31 -4.66 -11.17 13.78
CA ALA A 31 -4.97 -11.90 12.55
C ALA A 31 -3.79 -12.04 11.56
N LEU A 32 -2.59 -11.59 11.93
CA LEU A 32 -1.39 -11.70 11.07
C LEU A 32 -0.97 -13.17 10.94
N LYS A 33 -0.60 -13.62 9.74
CA LYS A 33 -0.09 -14.96 9.49
C LYS A 33 1.41 -14.95 9.26
N CYS A 34 2.08 -16.05 9.61
CA CYS A 34 3.49 -16.24 9.33
C CYS A 34 3.66 -16.81 7.92
N CYS A 35 4.11 -15.97 6.99
CA CYS A 35 4.15 -16.30 5.58
C CYS A 35 5.57 -16.24 5.03
N SER A 36 5.89 -17.15 4.10
CA SER A 36 7.14 -17.11 3.37
C SER A 36 7.15 -15.92 2.40
N ASN A 37 8.26 -15.18 2.41
CA ASN A 37 8.51 -14.08 1.45
C ASN A 37 9.48 -14.50 0.32
N GLY A 38 9.77 -15.80 0.21
CA GLY A 38 10.70 -16.39 -0.74
C GLY A 38 11.90 -17.05 -0.07
N CYS A 39 12.64 -16.31 0.77
CA CYS A 39 13.83 -16.85 1.45
C CYS A 39 13.77 -16.75 2.99
N GLY A 40 12.85 -15.95 3.53
CA GLY A 40 12.55 -15.84 4.96
C GLY A 40 11.06 -15.95 5.24
N TYR A 41 10.68 -15.60 6.45
CA TYR A 41 9.29 -15.62 6.93
C TYR A 41 8.97 -14.34 7.68
N GLU A 42 7.79 -13.78 7.43
CA GLU A 42 7.34 -12.54 8.04
C GLU A 42 5.86 -12.62 8.44
N CYS A 43 5.50 -11.91 9.51
CA CYS A 43 4.11 -11.74 9.92
C CYS A 43 3.41 -10.72 9.01
N THR A 44 2.46 -11.17 8.21
CA THR A 44 1.75 -10.33 7.23
C THR A 44 0.23 -10.50 7.34
N ILE A 45 -0.51 -9.57 6.77
CA ILE A 45 -1.98 -9.61 6.78
C ILE A 45 -2.43 -10.76 5.88
N ALA A 46 -3.31 -11.63 6.38
CA ALA A 46 -3.89 -12.69 5.57
C ALA A 46 -4.81 -12.11 4.49
N THR A 47 -4.79 -12.72 3.32
CA THR A 47 -5.78 -12.45 2.28
C THR A 47 -7.02 -13.31 2.56
N TYR A 48 -8.18 -12.68 2.51
CA TYR A 48 -9.46 -13.36 2.58
C TYR A 48 -10.08 -13.26 1.21
N SER A 49 -10.18 -14.40 0.52
CA SER A 49 -11.05 -14.47 -0.64
C SER A 49 -12.48 -14.33 -0.14
N LEU A 50 -13.13 -13.22 -0.46
CA LEU A 50 -14.57 -13.08 -0.27
C LEU A 50 -15.26 -13.67 -1.51
N PRO A 51 -15.76 -14.92 -1.47
CA PRO A 51 -16.48 -15.51 -2.59
C PRO A 51 -17.79 -14.77 -2.91
N LEU A 52 -18.24 -13.88 -2.02
CA LEU A 52 -19.56 -13.26 -2.04
C LEU A 52 -19.72 -12.10 -3.04
N LEU A 53 -18.64 -11.57 -3.64
CA LEU A 53 -18.77 -10.47 -4.60
C LEU A 53 -19.24 -10.93 -5.99
N ASN A 54 -19.14 -12.23 -6.30
CA ASN A 54 -19.52 -12.76 -7.61
C ASN A 54 -21.05 -12.85 -7.82
N ASN A 55 -21.83 -12.75 -6.75
CA ASN A 55 -23.30 -12.87 -6.78
C ASN A 55 -24.02 -11.58 -6.34
N LEU A 56 -23.32 -10.45 -6.21
CA LEU A 56 -23.97 -9.20 -5.88
C LEU A 56 -24.71 -8.67 -7.12
N PRO A 57 -26.04 -8.47 -7.07
CA PRO A 57 -26.77 -7.91 -8.20
C PRO A 57 -26.20 -6.54 -8.55
N ILE A 58 -25.80 -6.37 -9.82
CA ILE A 58 -25.42 -5.07 -10.36
C ILE A 58 -26.69 -4.22 -10.38
N LEU A 59 -26.85 -3.35 -9.39
CA LEU A 59 -27.86 -2.30 -9.45
C LEU A 59 -27.45 -1.35 -10.59
N PRO A 60 -28.35 -1.01 -11.53
CA PRO A 60 -28.03 -0.03 -12.55
C PRO A 60 -27.67 1.28 -11.85
N ILE A 61 -26.45 1.77 -12.07
CA ILE A 61 -26.06 3.13 -11.68
C ILE A 61 -26.85 4.10 -12.54
N THR A 62 -28.05 4.48 -12.10
CA THR A 62 -28.73 5.66 -12.63
C THR A 62 -27.92 6.87 -12.17
N SER A 63 -26.84 7.16 -12.90
CA SER A 63 -26.01 8.33 -12.72
C SER A 63 -26.83 9.54 -13.13
N THR A 64 -27.68 10.05 -12.23
CA THR A 64 -28.23 11.39 -12.36
C THR A 64 -27.04 12.35 -12.21
N ARG A 65 -26.47 12.73 -13.35
CA ARG A 65 -25.40 13.71 -13.44
C ARG A 65 -25.97 15.08 -13.10
N SER A 66 -26.27 15.32 -11.83
CA SER A 66 -26.53 16.66 -11.32
C SER A 66 -25.20 17.37 -11.26
N ARG A 67 -24.85 18.04 -12.36
CA ARG A 67 -23.65 18.85 -12.49
C ARG A 67 -23.82 20.08 -11.59
N ALA A 68 -23.59 19.93 -10.29
CA ALA A 68 -23.42 21.06 -9.40
C ALA A 68 -22.15 21.80 -9.85
N LYS A 69 -22.31 23.03 -10.31
CA LYS A 69 -21.21 23.93 -10.62
C LYS A 69 -20.51 24.24 -9.30
N LEU A 70 -19.48 23.49 -8.93
CA LEU A 70 -18.58 23.88 -7.85
C LEU A 70 -17.78 25.07 -8.38
N GLY A 71 -18.23 26.27 -8.03
CA GLY A 71 -17.46 27.48 -8.26
C GLY A 71 -16.10 27.31 -7.60
N SER A 72 -15.06 27.23 -8.41
CA SER A 72 -13.67 27.29 -7.98
C SER A 72 -13.42 28.69 -7.42
N LYS A 73 -13.70 28.91 -6.14
CA LYS A 73 -13.02 29.97 -5.41
C LYS A 73 -11.61 29.45 -5.15
N THR A 74 -10.67 29.87 -5.98
CA THR A 74 -9.25 29.79 -5.64
C THR A 74 -9.08 30.47 -4.28
N PRO A 75 -8.63 29.78 -3.22
CA PRO A 75 -8.12 30.50 -2.07
C PRO A 75 -6.93 31.33 -2.55
N GLU A 76 -6.95 32.60 -2.18
CA GLU A 76 -5.88 33.55 -2.44
C GLU A 76 -4.57 32.91 -2.00
N GLY A 77 -3.69 32.67 -2.99
CA GLY A 77 -2.36 32.15 -2.75
C GLY A 77 -1.63 33.14 -1.86
N TYR A 78 -1.18 32.67 -0.71
CA TYR A 78 -0.03 33.24 -0.05
C TYR A 78 1.13 33.14 -1.05
N GLY A 79 1.59 34.30 -1.54
CA GLY A 79 2.77 34.37 -2.38
C GLY A 79 3.98 33.90 -1.59
N GLU A 80 4.74 32.98 -2.15
CA GLU A 80 6.16 32.84 -1.78
C GLU A 80 6.96 33.46 -2.92
N ASP A 81 7.35 34.69 -2.64
CA ASP A 81 8.18 35.59 -3.41
C ASP A 81 9.60 35.01 -3.55
N GLY A 82 10.20 35.18 -4.74
CA GLY A 82 11.65 35.31 -4.88
C GLY A 82 12.47 34.03 -4.96
N GLY A 83 12.97 33.72 -6.16
CA GLY A 83 14.26 33.04 -6.31
C GLY A 83 15.42 33.95 -5.86
N PRO A 84 16.61 33.35 -5.68
CA PRO A 84 17.74 33.89 -6.40
C PRO A 84 18.56 32.79 -7.08
N ASP A 85 18.96 33.10 -8.31
CA ASP A 85 20.27 32.84 -8.89
C ASP A 85 21.33 32.25 -7.94
N ASN A 86 21.91 31.11 -8.33
CA ASN A 86 23.25 30.73 -7.85
C ASN A 86 24.20 30.53 -9.06
N PRO A 87 25.33 31.27 -9.11
CA PRO A 87 26.23 31.35 -10.25
C PRO A 87 27.02 30.09 -10.61
N VAL A 88 27.53 30.14 -11.85
CA VAL A 88 28.55 29.28 -12.48
C VAL A 88 29.69 28.87 -11.53
N GLY A 89 29.93 27.57 -11.43
CA GLY A 89 31.16 26.97 -10.90
C GLY A 89 31.82 26.04 -11.92
N LEU A 90 32.87 26.54 -12.58
CA LEU A 90 33.77 25.81 -13.48
C LEU A 90 34.53 24.71 -12.72
N GLY A 91 34.67 23.53 -13.33
CA GLY A 91 35.61 22.50 -12.89
C GLY A 91 35.53 21.19 -13.68
N GLY A 92 36.22 21.11 -14.82
CA GLY A 92 36.62 19.82 -15.40
C GLY A 92 37.92 19.31 -14.76
N PRO A 93 38.64 18.36 -15.41
CA PRO A 93 38.26 17.02 -15.83
C PRO A 93 38.83 15.95 -14.86
N ARG A 94 38.47 14.67 -15.03
CA ARG A 94 39.35 13.49 -14.78
C ARG A 94 38.60 12.16 -14.90
N GLY A 95 39.09 11.28 -15.78
CA GLY A 95 38.81 9.84 -15.78
C GLY A 95 38.30 9.32 -17.10
#